data_AF-A0A932V2N2-F1
#
_entry.id   AF-A0A932V2N2-F1
#
_cell.length_a   1.000
_cell.length_b   1.000
_cell.length_c   1.000
_cell.angle_alpha   90.00
_cell.angle_beta   90.00
_cell.angle_gamma   90.00
#
_symmetry.space_group_name_H-M   'P 1'
#
loop_
_entity.id
_entity.type
_entity.pdbx_description
1 polymer ?
#
loop_
_entity_poly.entity_id
_entity_poly.type
_entity_poly.pdbx_seq_one_letter_code
_entity_poly.pdbx_strand_id
1 'polypeptide(L)' 'IQTALKNAGYYSGSIDGKIGSQTKQAIKEFQRTHGLSADGKVGPKTWTPLAQYLSTE' A
#
# COMPACT_ATOMS: atom_id res chain seq x y z
N ILE A 1 -4.34 -3.45 -4.06
CA ILE A 1 -3.24 -2.63 -3.46
C ILE A 1 -3.75 -1.27 -3.03
N GLN A 2 -4.27 -0.44 -3.94
CA GLN A 2 -4.79 0.89 -3.60
C GLN A 2 -5.90 0.86 -2.53
N THR A 3 -6.84 -0.09 -2.62
CA THR A 3 -7.86 -0.30 -1.58
C THR A 3 -7.24 -0.56 -0.20
N ALA A 4 -6.24 -1.44 -0.15
CA ALA A 4 -5.56 -1.78 1.08
C ALA A 4 -4.79 -0.59 1.66
N LEU A 5 -4.09 0.16 0.81
CA LEU A 5 -3.41 1.40 1.21
C LEU A 5 -4.40 2.45 1.71
N LYS A 6 -5.59 2.51 1.11
CA LYS A 6 -6.67 3.40 1.54
C LYS A 6 -7.23 3.00 2.89
N ASN A 7 -7.51 1.72 3.10
CA ASN A 7 -7.94 1.18 4.39
C ASN A 7 -6.86 1.34 5.46
N ALA A 8 -5.58 1.24 5.08
CA ALA A 8 -4.45 1.50 5.96
C ALA A 8 -4.21 2.99 6.23
N GLY A 9 -4.93 3.91 5.58
CA GLY A 9 -4.82 5.36 5.77
C GLY A 9 -3.71 6.05 4.97
N TYR A 10 -2.96 5.32 4.14
CA TYR A 10 -1.84 5.85 3.35
C TYR A 10 -2.24 6.33 1.95
N TYR A 11 -3.46 6.04 1.48
CA TYR A 11 -3.90 6.42 0.14
C TYR A 11 -5.30 7.02 0.13
N SER A 12 -5.39 8.30 -0.24
CA SER A 12 -6.67 9.03 -0.36
C SER A 12 -7.15 9.20 -1.80
N GLY A 13 -6.38 8.75 -2.78
CA GLY A 13 -6.69 8.88 -4.20
C GLY A 13 -7.74 7.89 -4.71
N SER A 14 -8.11 8.04 -5.98
CA SER A 14 -8.98 7.10 -6.68
C SER A 14 -8.31 5.75 -6.86
N ILE A 15 -9.05 4.67 -6.61
CA ILE A 15 -8.60 3.30 -6.86
C ILE A 15 -8.83 3.02 -8.35
N ASP A 16 -7.93 3.52 -9.19
CA ASP A 16 -8.00 3.41 -10.66
C ASP A 16 -7.32 2.12 -11.18
N GLY A 17 -6.74 1.31 -10.27
CA GLY A 17 -5.90 0.16 -10.60
C GLY A 17 -4.50 0.53 -11.13
N LYS A 18 -4.28 1.80 -11.50
CA LYS A 18 -3.00 2.31 -12.01
C LYS A 18 -2.07 2.69 -10.87
N ILE A 19 -0.85 2.17 -10.88
CA ILE A 19 0.19 2.57 -9.93
C ILE A 19 0.88 3.85 -10.41
N GLY A 20 0.25 4.98 -10.11
CA GLY A 20 0.78 6.33 -10.33
C GLY A 20 1.73 6.79 -9.22
N SER A 21 2.23 8.02 -9.32
CA SER A 21 3.15 8.62 -8.35
C SER A 21 2.60 8.62 -6.93
N GLN A 22 1.31 8.97 -6.76
CA GLN A 22 0.64 8.96 -5.45
C GLN A 22 0.55 7.56 -4.86
N THR A 23 0.22 6.54 -5.67
CA THR A 23 0.19 5.15 -5.19
C THR A 23 1.58 4.66 -4.82
N LYS A 24 2.62 4.99 -5.60
CA LYS A 24 4.00 4.66 -5.22
C LYS A 24 4.41 5.32 -3.92
N GLN A 25 4.03 6.57 -3.70
CA GLN A 25 4.34 7.30 -2.47
C GLN A 25 3.65 6.65 -1.26
N ALA A 26 2.37 6.31 -1.40
CA ALA A 26 1.62 5.55 -0.39
C ALA A 26 2.26 4.18 -0.09
N ILE A 27 2.71 3.44 -1.12
CA ILE A 27 3.41 2.16 -0.94
C ILE A 27 4.70 2.38 -0.16
N LYS A 28 5.50 3.39 -0.52
CA LYS A 28 6.77 3.68 0.17
C LYS A 28 6.55 4.05 1.63
N GLU A 29 5.52 4.84 1.92
CA GLU A 29 5.19 5.27 3.28
C GLU A 29 4.69 4.11 4.14
N PHE A 30 3.82 3.27 3.58
CA PHE A 30 3.42 2.01 4.18
C PHE A 30 4.64 1.11 4.45
N GLN A 31 5.49 0.90 3.45
CA GLN A 31 6.71 0.10 3.60
C GLN A 31 7.60 0.65 4.72
N ARG A 32 7.83 1.97 4.75
CA ARG A 32 8.65 2.64 5.76
C ARG A 32 8.09 2.47 7.18
N THR A 33 6.77 2.56 7.32
CA THR A 33 6.10 2.39 8.63
C THR A 33 6.16 0.95 9.12
N HIS A 34 6.13 -0.02 8.21
CA HIS A 34 6.28 -1.44 8.52
C HIS A 34 7.73 -1.94 8.55
N GLY A 35 8.72 -1.03 8.50
CA GLY A 35 10.15 -1.40 8.51
C GLY A 35 10.60 -2.17 7.26
N LEU A 36 9.85 -2.10 6.18
CA LEU A 36 10.16 -2.69 4.88
C LEU A 36 10.97 -1.71 4.02
N SER A 37 11.67 -2.26 3.04
CA SER A 37 12.38 -1.48 2.04
C SER A 37 11.39 -0.63 1.22
N ALA A 38 11.51 0.70 1.29
CA ALA A 38 10.60 1.66 0.67
C ALA A 38 10.89 1.85 -0.83
N ASP A 39 10.94 0.75 -1.58
CA ASP A 39 11.24 0.75 -3.02
C ASP A 39 10.00 1.12 -3.86
N GLY A 40 8.82 1.18 -3.26
CA GLY A 40 7.56 1.43 -3.95
C GLY A 40 7.10 0.24 -4.80
N LYS A 41 7.68 -0.95 -4.57
CA LYS A 41 7.32 -2.21 -5.21
C LYS A 41 6.53 -3.08 -4.25
N VAL A 42 5.36 -3.56 -4.68
CA VAL A 42 4.57 -4.48 -3.86
C VAL A 42 5.06 -5.90 -4.09
N GLY A 43 5.96 -6.37 -3.22
CA GLY A 43 6.37 -7.77 -3.15
C GLY A 43 5.57 -8.54 -2.09
N PRO A 44 5.81 -9.86 -1.94
CA PRO A 44 5.14 -10.71 -0.95
C PRO A 44 5.27 -10.15 0.48
N LYS A 45 6.47 -9.67 0.83
CA LYS A 45 6.75 -9.04 2.14
C LYS A 45 5.92 -7.77 2.40
N THR A 46 5.60 -7.01 1.35
CA THR A 46 4.70 -5.86 1.43
C THR A 46 3.24 -6.33 1.43
N TRP A 47 2.92 -7.38 0.68
CA TRP A 47 1.56 -7.89 0.53
C TRP A 47 1.04 -8.58 1.78
N THR A 48 1.89 -9.25 2.57
CA THR A 48 1.51 -9.89 3.84
C THR A 48 0.82 -8.93 4.82
N PRO A 49 1.45 -7.82 5.26
CA PRO A 49 0.78 -6.86 6.16
C PRO A 49 -0.33 -6.10 5.42
N LEU A 50 -0.16 -5.82 4.12
CA LEU A 50 -1.16 -5.05 3.37
C LEU A 50 -2.46 -5.83 3.15
N ALA A 51 -2.41 -7.15 3.03
CA ALA A 51 -3.58 -8.01 2.92
C ALA A 51 -4.45 -7.98 4.18
N GLN A 52 -3.87 -7.74 5.36
CA GLN A 52 -4.65 -7.59 6.60
C GLN A 52 -5.61 -6.38 6.55
N TYR A 53 -5.25 -5.34 5.79
CA TYR A 53 -6.11 -4.17 5.56
C TYR A 53 -7.17 -4.40 4.47
N LEU A 54 -7.15 -5.54 3.78
CA LEU A 54 -8.19 -5.97 2.85
C LEU A 54 -9.16 -6.97 3.48
N SER A 55 -8.68 -7.78 4.43
CA SER A 55 -9.45 -8.84 5.10
C SER A 55 -10.34 -8.34 6.24
N THR A 56 -10.77 -7.09 6.22
CA THR A 56 -11.80 -6.62 7.17
C THR A 56 -13.16 -7.09 6.65
N GLU A 57 -13.56 -8.29 7.09
CA GLU A 57 -14.96 -8.78 7.06
C GLU A 57 -15.79 -8.13 8.17
#